data_AF-A0AAE3ADQ9-F1
#
_entry.id   AF-A0AAE3ADQ9-F1
#
_cell.length_a   1.000
_cell.length_b   1.000
_cell.length_c   1.000
_cell.angle_alpha   90.00
_cell.angle_beta   90.00
_cell.angle_gamma   90.00
#
_symmetry.space_group_name_H-M   'P 1'
#
loop_
_entity.id
_entity.type
_entity.pdbx_description
1 polymer ?
#
loop_
_entity_poly.entity_id
_entity_poly.type
_entity_poly.pdbx_seq_one_letter_code
_entity_poly.pdbx_strand_id
1 'polypeptide(L)'
;MCEHHHDHDHDHPHDHGHTGLEERVAMLTYMLGHNQHHAQELHELAHDLGDSEAAQLIHDAVVDFEVGNKKLAEALVVLKGE
;
A
#
# COMPACT_ATOMS: atom_id res chain seq x y z
N MET A 1 1.87 -50.93 -19.08
CA MET A 1 1.59 -49.49 -19.24
C MET A 1 0.12 -49.32 -18.91
N CYS A 2 -0.18 -48.64 -17.80
CA CYS A 2 -1.56 -48.27 -17.45
C CYS A 2 -1.57 -46.76 -17.34
N GLU A 3 -2.31 -46.14 -18.26
CA GLU A 3 -2.58 -44.71 -18.30
C GLU A 3 -3.39 -44.33 -17.05
N HIS A 4 -2.92 -43.32 -16.31
CA HIS A 4 -3.75 -42.59 -15.38
C HIS A 4 -3.93 -41.17 -15.95
N HIS A 5 -5.03 -40.99 -16.65
CA HIS A 5 -5.54 -39.68 -17.03
C HIS A 5 -6.23 -39.09 -15.80
N HIS A 6 -5.57 -38.13 -15.14
CA HIS A 6 -6.25 -37.25 -14.19
C HIS A 6 -6.45 -35.91 -14.86
N ASP A 7 -7.61 -35.81 -15.50
CA ASP A 7 -8.25 -34.54 -15.83
C ASP A 7 -8.49 -33.82 -14.50
N HIS A 8 -7.76 -32.74 -14.28
CA HIS A 8 -8.01 -31.80 -13.19
C HIS A 8 -8.62 -30.55 -13.80
N ASP A 9 -9.89 -30.67 -14.15
CA ASP A 9 -10.81 -29.56 -14.32
C ASP A 9 -10.89 -28.77 -13.00
N HIS A 10 -10.01 -27.78 -12.87
CA HIS A 10 -10.10 -26.75 -11.86
C HIS A 10 -10.85 -25.57 -12.46
N ASP A 11 -12.14 -25.76 -12.74
CA ASP A 11 -13.07 -24.66 -12.89
C ASP A 11 -13.22 -24.00 -11.51
N HIS A 12 -12.32 -23.06 -11.23
CA HIS A 12 -12.49 -22.12 -10.14
C HIS A 12 -13.26 -20.93 -10.71
N PRO A 13 -14.59 -20.84 -10.50
CA PRO A 13 -15.30 -19.62 -10.81
C PRO A 13 -14.70 -18.51 -9.95
N HIS A 14 -13.92 -17.63 -10.58
CA HIS A 14 -13.50 -16.39 -9.97
C HIS A 14 -14.74 -15.51 -9.83
N ASP A 15 -15.41 -15.65 -8.69
CA ASP A 15 -16.47 -14.76 -8.25
C ASP A 15 -15.86 -13.37 -8.01
N HIS A 16 -15.91 -12.54 -9.06
CA HIS A 16 -15.51 -11.13 -9.03
C HIS A 16 -16.66 -10.22 -8.55
N GLY A 17 -17.74 -10.77 -7.98
CA GLY A 17 -18.93 -9.99 -7.62
C GLY A 17 -18.77 -9.09 -6.39
N HIS A 18 -17.94 -9.50 -5.43
CA HIS A 18 -17.83 -8.81 -4.12
C HIS A 18 -16.38 -8.57 -3.64
N THR A 19 -15.38 -9.17 -4.30
CA THR A 19 -13.98 -9.16 -3.85
C THR A 19 -13.18 -7.92 -4.28
N GLY A 20 -13.58 -7.25 -5.36
CA GLY A 20 -12.76 -6.17 -5.94
C GLY A 20 -12.71 -4.88 -5.11
N LEU A 21 -13.77 -4.52 -4.38
CA LEU A 21 -13.74 -3.31 -3.53
C LEU A 21 -13.01 -3.58 -2.22
N GLU A 22 -13.30 -4.70 -1.56
CA GLU A 22 -12.63 -5.09 -0.32
C GLU A 22 -11.12 -5.27 -0.51
N GLU A 23 -10.70 -5.91 -1.61
CA GLU A 23 -9.29 -6.05 -1.96
C GLU A 23 -8.63 -4.69 -2.19
N ARG A 24 -9.29 -3.76 -2.90
CA ARG A 24 -8.76 -2.39 -3.11
C ARG A 24 -8.67 -1.60 -1.80
N VAL A 25 -9.65 -1.73 -0.91
CA VAL A 25 -9.62 -1.10 0.42
C VAL A 25 -8.49 -1.68 1.27
N ALA A 26 -8.32 -3.00 1.27
CA ALA A 26 -7.23 -3.67 1.98
C ALA A 26 -5.87 -3.23 1.44
N MET A 27 -5.71 -3.21 0.11
CA MET A 27 -4.50 -2.75 -0.56
C MET A 27 -4.18 -1.29 -0.21
N LEU A 28 -5.15 -0.39 -0.32
CA LEU A 28 -4.93 1.02 -0.02
C LEU A 28 -4.63 1.24 1.47
N THR A 29 -5.27 0.48 2.37
CA THR A 29 -4.97 0.50 3.82
C THR A 29 -3.54 0.07 4.08
N TYR A 30 -3.08 -1.01 3.43
CA TYR A 30 -1.70 -1.47 3.52
C TYR A 30 -0.71 -0.42 3.00
N MET A 31 -0.96 0.15 1.82
CA MET A 31 -0.08 1.15 1.21
C MET A 31 0.01 2.43 2.05
N LEU A 32 -1.10 2.87 2.65
CA LEU A 32 -1.09 4.00 3.57
C LEU A 32 -0.19 3.73 4.78
N GLY A 33 -0.34 2.57 5.43
CA GLY A 33 0.51 2.18 6.56
C GLY A 33 1.99 2.07 6.16
N HIS A 34 2.26 1.55 4.97
CA HIS A 34 3.62 1.43 4.45
C HIS A 34 4.28 2.79 4.21
N ASN A 35 3.55 3.73 3.60
CA ASN A 35 4.04 5.10 3.40
C ASN A 35 4.27 5.83 4.73
N GLN A 36 3.45 5.58 5.75
CA GLN A 36 3.65 6.15 7.09
C GLN A 36 4.93 5.62 7.74
N HIS A 37 5.22 4.32 7.58
CA HIS A 37 6.47 3.73 8.06
C HIS A 37 7.69 4.32 7.33
N HIS A 38 7.62 4.43 6.00
CA HIS A 38 8.69 5.06 5.24
C HIS A 38 8.93 6.51 5.63
N ALA A 39 7.87 7.29 5.88
CA ALA A 39 8.01 8.66 6.36
C ALA A 39 8.76 8.73 7.70
N GLN A 40 8.53 7.78 8.61
CA GLN A 40 9.25 7.68 9.88
C GLN A 40 10.73 7.32 9.67
N GLU A 41 11.02 6.28 8.90
CA GLU A 41 12.40 5.86 8.58
C GLU A 41 13.20 6.97 7.89
N LEU A 42 12.58 7.69 6.96
CA LEU A 42 13.20 8.82 6.25
C LEU A 42 13.43 10.01 7.18
N HIS A 43 12.53 10.26 8.14
CA HIS A 43 12.72 11.30 9.14
C HIS A 43 13.92 11.01 10.04
N GLU A 44 14.08 9.76 10.48
CA GLU A 44 15.25 9.32 11.25
C GLU A 44 16.54 9.46 10.44
N LEU A 45 16.53 9.06 9.16
CA LEU A 45 17.67 9.23 8.26
C LEU A 45 18.04 10.71 8.08
N ALA A 46 17.06 11.59 7.91
CA ALA A 46 17.31 13.03 7.79
C ALA A 46 17.95 13.59 9.07
N HIS A 47 17.52 13.11 10.24
CA HIS A 47 18.11 13.49 11.52
C HIS A 47 19.58 13.08 11.62
N ASP A 48 19.93 11.85 11.23
CA ASP A 48 21.30 11.34 11.24
C ASP A 48 22.25 12.12 10.30
N LEU A 49 21.69 12.73 9.26
CA LEU A 49 22.41 13.54 8.27
C LEU A 49 22.61 15.01 8.69
N GLY A 50 22.07 15.44 9.83
CA GLY A 50 22.23 16.80 10.37
C GLY A 50 21.76 17.91 9.43
N ASP A 51 22.47 19.03 9.38
CA ASP A 51 22.10 20.23 8.59
C ASP A 51 22.54 20.17 7.12
N SER A 52 22.63 18.98 6.53
CA SER A 52 23.03 18.83 5.13
C SER A 52 21.90 19.18 4.16
N GLU A 53 22.26 19.57 2.93
CA GLU A 53 21.29 19.75 1.85
C GLU A 53 20.49 18.46 1.58
N ALA A 54 21.14 17.30 1.72
CA ALA A 54 20.47 16.00 1.61
C ALA A 54 19.41 15.79 2.69
N ALA A 55 19.69 16.15 3.95
CA ALA A 55 18.73 16.07 5.04
C ALA A 55 17.50 16.95 4.77
N GLN A 56 17.70 18.17 4.24
CA GLN A 56 16.59 19.06 3.89
C GLN A 56 15.70 18.45 2.79
N LEU A 57 16.29 17.90 1.74
CA LEU A 57 15.52 17.24 0.66
C LEU A 57 14.74 16.02 1.16
N ILE A 58 15.32 15.24 2.08
CA ILE A 58 14.63 14.09 2.69
C ILE A 58 13.49 14.58 3.58
N HIS A 59 13.69 15.64 4.37
CA HIS A 59 12.64 16.25 5.17
C HIS A 59 11.48 16.72 4.29
N ASP A 60 11.76 17.38 3.16
CA ASP A 60 10.73 17.83 2.22
C ASP A 60 9.95 16.64 1.64
N ALA A 61 10.63 15.53 1.32
CA ALA A 61 9.98 14.30 0.87
C ALA A 61 9.09 13.67 1.96
N VAL A 62 9.50 13.72 3.24
CA VAL A 62 8.66 13.28 4.38
C VAL A 62 7.37 14.11 4.46
N VAL A 63 7.46 15.43 4.30
CA VAL A 63 6.29 16.32 4.27
C VAL A 63 5.35 15.95 3.10
N ASP A 64 5.91 15.66 1.92
CA ASP A 64 5.12 15.22 0.77
C ASP A 64 4.43 13.87 1.02
N PHE A 65 5.10 12.93 1.69
CA PHE A 65 4.49 11.68 2.15
C PHE A 65 3.32 11.95 3.10
N GLU A 66 3.47 12.84 4.07
CA GLU A 66 2.38 13.18 5.00
C GLU A 66 1.17 13.78 4.29
N VAL A 67 1.39 14.67 3.31
CA VAL A 67 0.33 15.25 2.48
C VAL A 67 -0.35 14.17 1.64
N GLY A 68 0.43 13.29 1.00
CA GLY A 68 -0.09 12.15 0.25
C GLY A 68 -0.92 11.22 1.14
N ASN A 69 -0.41 10.89 2.33
CA ASN A 69 -1.06 9.98 3.28
C ASN A 69 -2.41 10.52 3.78
N LYS A 70 -2.55 11.84 3.97
CA LYS A 70 -3.84 12.46 4.29
C LYS A 70 -4.86 12.22 3.17
N LYS A 71 -4.47 12.43 1.91
CA LYS A 71 -5.35 12.17 0.75
C LYS A 71 -5.71 10.70 0.61
N LEU A 72 -4.77 9.79 0.87
CA LEU A 72 -5.03 8.35 0.84
C LEU A 72 -5.98 7.93 1.96
N ALA A 73 -5.86 8.52 3.15
CA ALA A 73 -6.80 8.31 4.25
C ALA A 73 -8.22 8.81 3.91
N GLU A 74 -8.34 9.99 3.31
CA GLU A 74 -9.62 10.51 2.81
C GLU A 74 -10.22 9.58 1.73
N ALA A 75 -9.40 9.08 0.80
CA ALA A 75 -9.85 8.12 -0.20
C ALA A 75 -10.33 6.80 0.43
N LEU A 76 -9.70 6.33 1.51
CA LEU A 76 -10.15 5.15 2.25
C LEU A 76 -11.53 5.36 2.89
N VAL A 77 -11.78 6.53 3.47
CA VAL A 77 -13.08 6.91 4.03
C VAL A 77 -14.16 6.86 2.95
N VAL A 78 -13.89 7.48 1.79
CA VAL A 78 -14.81 7.46 0.63
C VAL A 78 -15.08 6.04 0.13
N LEU A 79 -14.05 5.18 0.05
CA LEU A 79 -14.19 3.80 -0.42
C LEU A 79 -14.98 2.90 0.54
N LYS A 80 -14.92 3.19 1.85
CA LYS A 80 -15.70 2.49 2.87
C LYS A 80 -17.14 2.99 2.97
N GLY A 81 -17.44 4.15 2.37
CA GLY A 81 -18.74 4.81 2.48
C GLY A 81 -18.95 5.49 3.84
N GLU A 82 -17.86 5.93 4.47
CA GLU A 82 -17.83 6.64 5.77
C GLU A 82 -17.80 8.17 5.59
#